data_AF-A0A966ARN4-F1
#
_entry.id   AF-A0A966ARN4-F1
#
_cell.length_a   1.000
_cell.length_b   1.000
_cell.length_c   1.000
_cell.angle_alpha   90.00
_cell.angle_beta   90.00
_cell.angle_gamma   90.00
#
_symmetry.space_group_name_H-M   'P 1'
#
loop_
_entity.id
_entity.type
_entity.pdbx_description
1 polymer ?
#
loop_
_entity_poly.entity_id
_entity_poly.type
_entity_poly.pdbx_seq_one_letter_code
_entity_poly.pdbx_strand_id
1 'polypeptide(L)'
;TPALNTNARYFVEGHYVTPDDAAAGNHHNNCSYREVSISASTSNHAISFLGTTQRQQPALQAWQDVDPGVTLVDISDGEDGLMILGYKVTQQSANLWEYEYALYNMDSTRSARSFSVPLLGVVPSAIGFHDVEYHSTEVYDGTDWSSSNSGGAITWNTSTFAQDTNANAIRWGTTYNFRFTTTSPPVPANLTVGLFTPGAVDSLLVPAVAPAAGNLDCNGNGIPDADEIASGASDCDGNGLLDECQDDCNNDGIADACEIIAGAGDCDNDFIPDSCQITAGAADCDLNGVLDSCQISQGTSADCNQNDVIDGCEISSNPALDCDTNGVLDICEAAGIFTYLDNVSPPAPIADNLPAVVRILNVDQIGTIDDVNVLVELTHTFIGDLDITIADPGGTSIFLHAGAGGSADDINTTYDDETGTNTSSPAAPLSAFDGANALGDWTLTITDTAGGDEGLLNVWGMDVAIAGAGIPDCDNNGIHDGCELMSANDCNSNGVLDSCDISSGSSVDANNDGIPDECSGVVNYVAGDTNADGSHDISDAVQSLQYLFAGASTNCVAAYEVNGDSQVDISDVVYLLVYLFDSGATPVGPFPTCGPVSPGAAPGCDSFNACP
;
A
#
# COMPACT_ATOMS: atom_id res chain seq x y z
N THR A 1 -3.19 -14.58 15.86
CA THR A 1 -2.49 -15.79 16.35
C THR A 1 -2.75 -15.98 17.84
N PRO A 2 -2.64 -17.19 18.42
CA PRO A 2 -2.87 -17.42 19.85
C PRO A 2 -1.99 -16.57 20.78
N ALA A 3 -0.83 -16.11 20.31
CA ALA A 3 0.06 -15.21 21.04
C ALA A 3 -0.54 -13.80 21.26
N LEU A 4 -1.46 -13.34 20.41
CA LEU A 4 -2.15 -12.06 20.53
C LEU A 4 -3.38 -12.12 21.46
N ASN A 5 -3.81 -13.33 21.84
CA ASN A 5 -5.03 -13.58 22.62
C ASN A 5 -4.71 -14.44 23.85
N THR A 6 -3.87 -13.93 24.75
CA THR A 6 -3.29 -14.69 25.87
C THR A 6 -4.30 -15.26 26.88
N ASN A 7 -5.54 -14.75 26.89
CA ASN A 7 -6.63 -15.23 27.75
C ASN A 7 -7.74 -15.97 26.98
N ALA A 8 -7.58 -16.19 25.66
CA ALA A 8 -8.57 -16.91 24.88
C ALA A 8 -8.60 -18.40 25.24
N ARG A 9 -9.80 -18.97 25.22
CA ARG A 9 -10.05 -20.40 25.34
C ARG A 9 -10.50 -20.92 23.98
N TYR A 10 -9.97 -22.08 23.59
CA TYR A 10 -10.23 -22.65 22.28
C TYR A 10 -11.05 -23.92 22.44
N PHE A 11 -12.04 -24.07 21.58
CA PHE A 11 -12.91 -25.24 21.55
C PHE A 11 -12.94 -25.79 20.14
N VAL A 12 -12.96 -27.10 20.02
CA VAL A 12 -13.21 -27.78 18.75
C VAL A 12 -14.54 -28.50 18.83
N GLU A 13 -15.28 -28.44 17.73
CA GLU A 13 -16.55 -29.13 17.55
C GLU A 13 -16.37 -30.32 16.60
N GLY A 14 -17.15 -31.38 16.83
CA GLY A 14 -17.30 -32.48 15.89
C GLY A 14 -18.78 -32.78 15.67
N HIS A 15 -19.17 -32.88 14.39
CA HIS A 15 -20.50 -33.33 13.97
C HIS A 15 -20.50 -34.82 13.64
N TYR A 16 -21.54 -35.51 14.05
CA TYR A 16 -21.76 -36.94 13.79
C TYR A 16 -22.91 -37.11 12.79
N VAL A 17 -22.59 -37.06 11.49
CA VAL A 17 -23.59 -37.18 10.44
C VAL A 17 -23.77 -38.65 10.05
N THR A 18 -24.91 -39.24 10.43
CA THR A 18 -25.26 -40.61 10.03
C THR A 18 -26.74 -40.73 9.64
N PRO A 19 -27.11 -41.59 8.67
CA PRO A 19 -28.52 -41.77 8.29
C PRO A 19 -29.41 -42.25 9.43
N ASP A 20 -28.87 -43.08 10.34
CA ASP A 20 -29.62 -43.60 11.49
C ASP A 20 -30.01 -42.50 12.48
N ASP A 21 -29.16 -41.48 12.64
CA ASP A 21 -29.38 -40.34 13.52
C ASP A 21 -30.50 -39.41 13.00
N ALA A 22 -30.49 -39.14 11.69
CA ALA A 22 -31.55 -38.41 11.01
C ALA A 22 -32.90 -39.15 11.11
N ALA A 23 -32.91 -40.47 10.88
CA ALA A 23 -34.11 -41.30 10.99
C ALA A 23 -34.67 -41.37 12.42
N ALA A 24 -33.82 -41.22 13.44
CA ALA A 24 -34.20 -41.20 14.85
C ALA A 24 -34.69 -39.81 15.32
N GLY A 25 -34.60 -38.77 14.49
CA GLY A 25 -34.98 -37.40 14.87
C GLY A 25 -34.00 -36.74 15.84
N ASN A 26 -32.73 -37.17 15.86
CA ASN A 26 -31.70 -36.68 16.77
C ASN A 26 -30.81 -35.57 16.16
N HIS A 27 -31.22 -35.02 15.01
CA HIS A 27 -30.43 -34.04 14.24
C HIS A 27 -30.06 -32.79 15.06
N HIS A 28 -30.83 -32.42 16.08
CA HIS A 28 -30.53 -31.32 17.01
C HIS A 28 -29.54 -31.66 18.14
N ASN A 29 -28.93 -32.85 18.17
CA ASN A 29 -27.98 -33.23 19.22
C ASN A 29 -26.78 -34.07 18.73
N ASN A 30 -26.50 -33.98 17.44
CA ASN A 30 -25.44 -34.74 16.77
C ASN A 30 -24.06 -34.04 16.78
N CYS A 31 -23.91 -32.97 17.56
CA CYS A 31 -22.64 -32.26 17.75
C CYS A 31 -22.05 -32.55 19.13
N SER A 32 -20.75 -32.36 19.26
CA SER A 32 -20.03 -32.44 20.53
C SER A 32 -18.85 -31.50 20.51
N TYR A 33 -18.56 -30.87 21.63
CA TYR A 33 -17.42 -29.97 21.74
C TYR A 33 -16.41 -30.44 22.78
N ARG A 34 -15.17 -30.00 22.62
CA ARG A 34 -14.13 -30.19 23.62
C ARG A 34 -13.17 -29.01 23.62
N GLU A 35 -12.77 -28.59 24.81
CA GLU A 35 -11.73 -27.58 24.96
C GLU A 35 -10.38 -28.11 24.49
N VAL A 36 -9.57 -27.24 23.86
CA VAL A 36 -8.24 -27.55 23.39
C VAL A 36 -7.24 -26.46 23.77
N SER A 37 -5.98 -26.84 23.88
CA SER A 37 -4.87 -25.88 23.81
C SER A 37 -4.28 -25.87 22.41
N ILE A 38 -4.00 -24.69 21.87
CA ILE A 38 -3.34 -24.48 20.59
C ILE A 38 -1.93 -23.95 20.84
N SER A 39 -0.91 -24.56 20.21
CA SER A 39 0.47 -24.09 20.36
C SER A 39 0.68 -22.72 19.70
N ALA A 40 1.53 -21.90 20.33
CA ALA A 40 1.91 -20.57 19.83
C ALA A 40 2.91 -20.60 18.64
N SER A 41 3.11 -21.76 18.02
CA SER A 41 4.03 -21.90 16.87
C SER A 41 3.44 -21.24 15.63
N THR A 42 4.26 -20.51 14.87
CA THR A 42 3.85 -19.82 13.62
C THR A 42 3.87 -20.72 12.38
N SER A 43 4.37 -21.95 12.49
CA SER A 43 4.48 -22.90 11.36
C SER A 43 3.70 -24.20 11.56
N ASN A 44 3.24 -24.49 12.78
CA ASN A 44 2.44 -25.68 13.08
C ASN A 44 1.68 -25.50 14.40
N HIS A 45 0.40 -25.16 14.31
CA HIS A 45 -0.51 -25.02 15.44
C HIS A 45 -0.92 -26.39 16.00
N ALA A 46 -0.10 -26.95 16.88
CA ALA A 46 -0.38 -28.23 17.53
C ALA A 46 -1.59 -28.10 18.47
N ILE A 47 -2.63 -28.90 18.22
CA ILE A 47 -3.86 -28.96 19.02
C ILE A 47 -3.75 -30.10 20.03
N SER A 48 -4.01 -29.82 21.31
CA SER A 48 -4.10 -30.84 22.36
C SER A 48 -5.43 -30.74 23.10
N PHE A 49 -6.10 -31.88 23.29
CA PHE A 49 -7.40 -31.91 23.95
C PHE A 49 -7.28 -31.74 25.47
N LEU A 50 -8.14 -30.88 26.01
CA LEU A 50 -8.31 -30.63 27.42
C LEU A 50 -9.63 -31.24 27.91
N GLY A 51 -9.71 -31.55 29.22
CA GLY A 51 -10.95 -32.00 29.86
C GLY A 51 -11.60 -33.24 29.21
N THR A 52 -12.92 -33.36 29.34
CA THR A 52 -13.75 -34.38 28.69
C THR A 52 -14.57 -33.79 27.55
N THR A 53 -14.89 -34.58 26.52
CA THR A 53 -15.84 -34.19 25.47
C THR A 53 -17.22 -33.97 26.07
N GLN A 54 -17.81 -32.80 25.84
CA GLN A 54 -19.22 -32.54 26.10
C GLN A 54 -20.01 -33.06 24.90
N ARG A 55 -20.83 -34.08 25.16
CA ARG A 55 -21.58 -34.77 24.11
C ARG A 55 -22.93 -34.10 23.91
N GLN A 56 -23.44 -34.18 22.68
CA GLN A 56 -24.78 -33.74 22.31
C GLN A 56 -25.02 -32.24 22.43
N GLN A 57 -23.95 -31.45 22.32
CA GLN A 57 -23.96 -30.00 22.50
C GLN A 57 -22.96 -29.35 21.53
N PRO A 58 -23.33 -28.23 20.89
CA PRO A 58 -22.44 -27.52 19.98
C PRO A 58 -21.39 -26.71 20.75
N ALA A 59 -20.31 -26.31 20.09
CA ALA A 59 -19.25 -25.50 20.70
C ALA A 59 -19.76 -24.13 21.17
N LEU A 60 -20.84 -23.59 20.59
CA LEU A 60 -21.49 -22.39 21.12
C LEU A 60 -21.93 -22.56 22.59
N GLN A 61 -22.31 -23.77 23.00
CA GLN A 61 -22.65 -24.08 24.40
C GLN A 61 -21.47 -23.86 25.35
N ALA A 62 -20.23 -23.99 24.86
CA ALA A 62 -19.05 -23.72 25.66
C ALA A 62 -19.02 -22.27 26.16
N TRP A 63 -19.58 -21.31 25.40
CA TRP A 63 -19.63 -19.91 25.83
C TRP A 63 -20.43 -19.76 27.12
N GLN A 64 -21.61 -20.39 27.20
CA GLN A 64 -22.45 -20.40 28.41
C GLN A 64 -21.87 -21.24 29.54
N ASP A 65 -21.22 -22.36 29.23
CA ASP A 65 -20.60 -23.21 30.25
C ASP A 65 -19.39 -22.54 30.91
N VAL A 66 -18.69 -21.67 30.18
CA VAL A 66 -17.59 -20.85 30.69
C VAL A 66 -18.08 -19.58 31.37
N ASP A 67 -19.08 -18.92 30.80
CA ASP A 67 -19.69 -17.70 31.31
C ASP A 67 -21.21 -17.89 31.50
N PRO A 68 -21.66 -18.18 32.73
CA PRO A 68 -23.07 -18.37 33.02
C PRO A 68 -23.97 -17.15 32.76
N GLY A 69 -23.40 -15.97 32.46
CA GLY A 69 -24.14 -14.79 32.04
C GLY A 69 -24.64 -14.83 30.59
N VAL A 70 -24.16 -15.78 29.79
CA VAL A 70 -24.59 -15.98 28.40
C VAL A 70 -25.94 -16.70 28.37
N THR A 71 -26.83 -16.26 27.50
CA THR A 71 -28.12 -16.91 27.22
C THR A 71 -28.10 -17.51 25.83
N LEU A 72 -28.62 -18.74 25.69
CA LEU A 72 -28.79 -19.42 24.41
C LEU A 72 -30.29 -19.55 24.09
N VAL A 73 -30.66 -19.30 22.83
CA VAL A 73 -32.03 -19.35 22.34
C VAL A 73 -32.07 -20.19 21.08
N ASP A 74 -32.84 -21.28 21.13
CA ASP A 74 -33.12 -22.12 19.96
C ASP A 74 -34.07 -21.38 19.01
N ILE A 75 -33.70 -21.35 17.73
CA ILE A 75 -34.43 -20.73 16.63
C ILE A 75 -34.80 -21.82 15.63
N SER A 76 -36.09 -22.12 15.52
CA SER A 76 -36.60 -23.08 14.55
C SER A 76 -37.96 -22.60 14.04
N ASP A 77 -38.23 -22.80 12.75
CA ASP A 77 -39.55 -22.64 12.15
C ASP A 77 -40.39 -23.94 12.22
N GLY A 78 -39.81 -25.01 12.78
CA GLY A 78 -40.45 -26.31 12.96
C GLY A 78 -40.38 -27.24 11.74
N GLU A 79 -39.86 -26.77 10.59
CA GLU A 79 -39.81 -27.56 9.35
C GLU A 79 -38.38 -27.69 8.77
N ASP A 80 -37.53 -26.68 8.91
CA ASP A 80 -36.26 -26.57 8.18
C ASP A 80 -35.00 -26.49 9.07
N GLY A 81 -35.00 -27.16 10.23
CA GLY A 81 -33.84 -27.32 11.13
C GLY A 81 -33.77 -26.31 12.29
N LEU A 82 -32.60 -26.22 12.91
CA LEU A 82 -32.29 -25.46 14.12
C LEU A 82 -31.11 -24.51 13.86
N MET A 83 -31.31 -23.26 14.28
CA MET A 83 -30.25 -22.30 14.54
C MET A 83 -30.26 -21.97 16.04
N ILE A 84 -29.15 -21.50 16.58
CA ILE A 84 -29.02 -21.16 18.00
C ILE A 84 -28.39 -19.77 18.09
N LEU A 85 -29.06 -18.86 18.79
CA LEU A 85 -28.51 -17.55 19.13
C LEU A 85 -27.96 -17.59 20.56
N GLY A 86 -26.66 -17.36 20.70
CA GLY A 86 -26.05 -16.99 21.97
C GLY A 86 -25.95 -15.49 22.11
N TYR A 87 -26.20 -14.95 23.30
CA TYR A 87 -25.99 -13.53 23.57
C TYR A 87 -25.57 -13.24 25.01
N LYS A 88 -24.88 -12.12 25.18
CA LYS A 88 -24.52 -11.54 26.48
C LYS A 88 -24.55 -10.02 26.39
N VAL A 89 -25.00 -9.37 27.46
CA VAL A 89 -24.93 -7.92 27.59
C VAL A 89 -24.12 -7.58 28.84
N THR A 90 -23.06 -6.81 28.66
CA THR A 90 -22.11 -6.45 29.71
C THR A 90 -22.20 -4.96 30.00
N GLN A 91 -22.43 -4.59 31.26
CA GLN A 91 -22.34 -3.19 31.68
C GLN A 91 -20.86 -2.82 31.88
N GLN A 92 -20.32 -1.98 31.01
CA GLN A 92 -18.94 -1.50 31.05
C GLN A 92 -18.78 -0.33 32.03
N SER A 93 -19.76 0.57 32.05
CA SER A 93 -19.85 1.70 32.99
C SER A 93 -21.31 2.01 33.32
N ALA A 94 -21.57 3.04 34.13
CA ALA A 94 -22.95 3.43 34.49
C ALA A 94 -23.86 3.62 33.25
N ASN A 95 -23.32 4.19 32.18
CA ASN A 95 -24.03 4.55 30.96
C ASN A 95 -23.39 3.94 29.69
N LEU A 96 -22.71 2.79 29.81
CA LEU A 96 -22.13 2.11 28.65
C LEU A 96 -22.35 0.61 28.77
N TRP A 97 -22.99 0.05 27.75
CA TRP A 97 -23.38 -1.34 27.64
C TRP A 97 -22.82 -1.93 26.35
N GLU A 98 -22.20 -3.09 26.47
CA GLU A 98 -21.71 -3.87 25.33
C GLU A 98 -22.67 -5.03 25.08
N TYR A 99 -23.11 -5.15 23.83
CA TYR A 99 -23.98 -6.22 23.36
C TYR A 99 -23.17 -7.15 22.47
N GLU A 100 -23.14 -8.44 22.81
CA GLU A 100 -22.47 -9.49 22.05
C GLU A 100 -23.47 -10.58 21.67
N TYR A 101 -23.49 -10.95 20.40
CA TYR A 101 -24.34 -11.99 19.84
C TYR A 101 -23.51 -12.98 19.01
N ALA A 102 -23.92 -14.24 19.02
CA ALA A 102 -23.33 -15.31 18.22
C ALA A 102 -24.46 -16.15 17.63
N LEU A 103 -24.58 -16.17 16.30
CA LEU A 103 -25.62 -16.92 15.60
C LEU A 103 -24.99 -18.16 14.96
N TYR A 104 -25.39 -19.34 15.44
CA TYR A 104 -24.91 -20.64 14.98
C TYR A 104 -25.99 -21.35 14.18
N ASN A 105 -25.65 -21.84 13.00
CA ASN A 105 -26.55 -22.69 12.21
C ASN A 105 -26.23 -24.17 12.43
N MET A 106 -27.07 -24.86 13.21
CA MET A 106 -26.84 -26.26 13.57
C MET A 106 -27.14 -27.22 12.42
N ASP A 107 -28.28 -27.04 11.75
CA ASP A 107 -28.72 -27.88 10.62
C ASP A 107 -29.80 -27.24 9.73
N SER A 108 -30.01 -25.93 9.85
CA SER A 108 -31.00 -25.25 9.03
C SER A 108 -30.56 -25.12 7.57
N THR A 109 -31.33 -25.75 6.69
CA THR A 109 -31.13 -25.68 5.22
C THR A 109 -31.48 -24.29 4.67
N ARG A 110 -32.28 -23.52 5.40
CA ARG A 110 -32.66 -22.16 5.02
C ARG A 110 -31.48 -21.19 5.14
N SER A 111 -30.54 -21.48 6.04
CA SER A 111 -29.39 -20.63 6.39
C SER A 111 -29.81 -19.19 6.76
N ALA A 112 -28.88 -18.36 7.20
CA ALA A 112 -29.17 -16.94 7.50
C ALA A 112 -28.31 -16.01 6.65
N ARG A 113 -28.91 -14.93 6.15
CA ARG A 113 -28.22 -13.89 5.36
C ARG A 113 -28.22 -12.52 6.02
N SER A 114 -28.97 -12.36 7.11
CA SER A 114 -29.01 -11.11 7.85
C SER A 114 -29.37 -11.33 9.31
N PHE A 115 -28.87 -10.47 10.16
CA PHE A 115 -29.19 -10.40 11.58
C PHE A 115 -29.46 -8.95 11.94
N SER A 116 -30.58 -8.69 12.61
CA SER A 116 -31.05 -7.34 12.91
C SER A 116 -31.49 -7.21 14.37
N VAL A 117 -30.96 -6.18 15.02
CA VAL A 117 -31.26 -5.83 16.42
C VAL A 117 -31.98 -4.48 16.44
N PRO A 118 -33.21 -4.39 17.01
CA PRO A 118 -33.89 -3.13 17.15
C PRO A 118 -33.11 -2.20 18.07
N LEU A 119 -32.85 -0.98 17.60
CA LEU A 119 -32.16 0.06 18.36
C LEU A 119 -33.16 0.99 19.05
N LEU A 120 -34.35 1.17 18.48
CA LEU A 120 -35.43 1.98 19.07
C LEU A 120 -35.01 3.42 19.43
N GLY A 121 -34.26 4.09 18.55
CA GLY A 121 -33.78 5.48 18.76
C GLY A 121 -32.52 5.54 19.62
N VAL A 122 -31.60 4.60 19.41
CA VAL A 122 -30.35 4.49 20.14
C VAL A 122 -29.23 4.34 19.13
N VAL A 123 -28.15 5.12 19.27
CA VAL A 123 -27.00 5.03 18.38
C VAL A 123 -26.04 3.93 18.88
N PRO A 124 -25.70 2.94 18.03
CA PRO A 124 -24.66 1.97 18.32
C PRO A 124 -23.29 2.51 17.89
N SER A 125 -22.27 2.20 18.68
CA SER A 125 -20.86 2.46 18.38
C SER A 125 -20.03 1.18 18.53
N ALA A 126 -18.73 1.21 18.19
CA ALA A 126 -17.84 0.05 18.25
C ALA A 126 -18.44 -1.21 17.58
N ILE A 127 -19.10 -0.99 16.44
CA ILE A 127 -19.79 -2.03 15.68
C ILE A 127 -18.75 -3.04 15.21
N GLY A 128 -18.99 -4.31 15.52
CA GLY A 128 -18.09 -5.40 15.14
C GLY A 128 -18.84 -6.57 14.53
N PHE A 129 -18.17 -7.19 13.58
CA PHE A 129 -18.60 -8.40 12.89
C PHE A 129 -17.40 -9.35 12.81
N HIS A 130 -17.66 -10.65 12.89
CA HIS A 130 -16.68 -11.68 12.60
C HIS A 130 -17.41 -12.93 12.12
N ASP A 131 -16.90 -13.55 11.07
CA ASP A 131 -17.45 -14.75 10.45
C ASP A 131 -16.42 -15.88 10.40
N VAL A 132 -16.57 -16.80 9.45
CA VAL A 132 -15.67 -17.93 9.25
C VAL A 132 -14.83 -17.71 8.00
N GLU A 133 -13.53 -17.90 8.13
CA GLU A 133 -12.62 -17.89 6.98
C GLU A 133 -12.58 -19.27 6.33
N TYR A 134 -12.83 -19.32 5.02
CA TYR A 134 -12.79 -20.55 4.23
C TYR A 134 -11.36 -20.79 3.70
N HIS A 135 -10.82 -22.00 3.88
CA HIS A 135 -9.39 -22.27 3.62
C HIS A 135 -9.13 -23.55 2.79
N SER A 136 -10.16 -24.18 2.25
CA SER A 136 -10.08 -25.43 1.49
C SER A 136 -10.80 -25.34 0.16
N THR A 137 -10.60 -24.22 -0.54
CA THR A 137 -11.11 -23.97 -1.90
C THR A 137 -12.63 -24.01 -1.99
N GLU A 138 -13.30 -23.62 -0.91
CA GLU A 138 -14.75 -23.47 -0.89
C GLU A 138 -15.19 -22.44 -1.93
N VAL A 139 -16.33 -22.70 -2.55
CA VAL A 139 -16.93 -21.83 -3.58
C VAL A 139 -17.70 -20.65 -3.00
N TYR A 140 -17.70 -20.49 -1.67
CA TYR A 140 -18.48 -19.50 -0.97
C TYR A 140 -17.73 -18.17 -0.92
N ASP A 141 -18.47 -17.08 -1.10
CA ASP A 141 -17.98 -15.72 -0.93
C ASP A 141 -17.60 -15.50 0.54
N GLY A 142 -16.36 -15.04 0.76
CA GLY A 142 -15.81 -14.70 2.08
C GLY A 142 -15.91 -13.21 2.41
N THR A 143 -16.64 -12.42 1.62
CA THR A 143 -16.83 -10.99 1.90
C THR A 143 -17.65 -10.79 3.18
N ASP A 144 -17.07 -10.07 4.13
CA ASP A 144 -17.70 -9.73 5.42
C ASP A 144 -19.08 -9.08 5.24
N TRP A 145 -19.97 -9.29 6.20
CA TRP A 145 -21.28 -8.65 6.18
C TRP A 145 -21.17 -7.16 6.44
N SER A 146 -21.76 -6.37 5.55
CA SER A 146 -21.95 -4.94 5.78
C SER A 146 -22.95 -4.70 6.91
N SER A 147 -22.69 -3.69 7.74
CA SER A 147 -23.61 -3.22 8.78
C SER A 147 -24.32 -1.94 8.35
N SER A 148 -25.56 -1.75 8.78
CA SER A 148 -26.34 -0.53 8.51
C SER A 148 -27.24 -0.19 9.69
N ASN A 149 -27.36 1.10 9.99
CA ASN A 149 -28.25 1.64 11.01
C ASN A 149 -29.40 2.37 10.31
N SER A 150 -30.47 1.65 9.99
CA SER A 150 -31.62 2.22 9.28
C SER A 150 -32.92 1.58 9.75
N GLY A 151 -34.04 2.32 9.64
CA GLY A 151 -35.35 1.81 10.04
C GLY A 151 -35.47 1.49 11.53
N GLY A 152 -34.64 2.09 12.39
CA GLY A 152 -34.65 1.89 13.84
C GLY A 152 -33.99 0.60 14.32
N ALA A 153 -33.14 -0.03 13.50
CA ALA A 153 -32.40 -1.23 13.83
C ALA A 153 -30.97 -1.19 13.26
N ILE A 154 -30.04 -1.85 13.96
CA ILE A 154 -28.73 -2.21 13.40
C ILE A 154 -28.88 -3.55 12.70
N THR A 155 -28.45 -3.63 11.44
CA THR A 155 -28.59 -4.82 10.61
C THR A 155 -27.27 -5.14 9.91
N TRP A 156 -26.79 -6.37 10.09
CA TRP A 156 -25.73 -6.95 9.28
C TRP A 156 -26.33 -7.84 8.21
N ASN A 157 -25.85 -7.75 6.98
CA ASN A 157 -26.31 -8.62 5.91
C ASN A 157 -25.27 -8.87 4.81
N THR A 158 -25.52 -9.94 4.05
CA THR A 158 -24.86 -10.26 2.79
C THR A 158 -25.87 -10.24 1.63
N SER A 159 -25.37 -10.44 0.41
CA SER A 159 -26.13 -10.58 -0.82
C SER A 159 -27.28 -11.59 -0.70
N THR A 160 -28.38 -11.34 -1.42
CA THR A 160 -29.50 -12.28 -1.47
C THR A 160 -29.15 -13.53 -2.28
N PHE A 161 -29.81 -14.66 -2.02
CA PHE A 161 -29.63 -15.90 -2.80
C PHE A 161 -29.88 -15.73 -4.31
N ALA A 162 -30.73 -14.76 -4.69
CA ALA A 162 -30.99 -14.47 -6.10
C ALA A 162 -29.86 -13.67 -6.77
N GLN A 163 -29.10 -12.88 -6.01
CA GLN A 163 -27.94 -12.14 -6.49
C GLN A 163 -26.71 -13.04 -6.54
N ASP A 164 -26.49 -13.82 -5.48
CA ASP A 164 -25.39 -14.76 -5.38
C ASP A 164 -25.79 -15.97 -4.52
N THR A 165 -25.79 -17.14 -5.14
CA THR A 165 -26.09 -18.41 -4.46
C THR A 165 -24.96 -18.85 -3.52
N ASN A 166 -23.75 -18.31 -3.73
CA ASN A 166 -22.55 -18.57 -2.96
C ASN A 166 -22.26 -17.48 -1.92
N ALA A 167 -23.12 -16.47 -1.78
CA ALA A 167 -22.95 -15.36 -0.83
C ALA A 167 -22.62 -15.86 0.58
N ASN A 168 -21.99 -15.01 1.40
CA ASN A 168 -21.50 -15.34 2.74
C ASN A 168 -22.58 -15.65 3.81
N ALA A 169 -23.60 -16.47 3.51
CA ALA A 169 -24.64 -16.87 4.45
C ALA A 169 -24.12 -17.81 5.55
N ILE A 170 -24.73 -17.74 6.74
CA ILE A 170 -24.50 -18.64 7.88
C ILE A 170 -25.03 -20.03 7.52
N ARG A 171 -24.13 -20.85 6.97
CA ARG A 171 -24.40 -22.21 6.51
C ARG A 171 -24.25 -23.22 7.64
N TRP A 172 -24.67 -24.45 7.35
CA TRP A 172 -24.57 -25.58 8.26
C TRP A 172 -23.19 -25.67 8.94
N GLY A 173 -23.17 -25.70 10.27
CA GLY A 173 -21.97 -25.84 11.09
C GLY A 173 -21.15 -24.56 11.28
N THR A 174 -21.65 -23.39 10.86
CA THR A 174 -20.93 -22.11 10.98
C THR A 174 -21.55 -21.20 12.05
N THR A 175 -20.71 -20.39 12.70
CA THR A 175 -21.11 -19.42 13.75
C THR A 175 -20.56 -18.04 13.40
N TYR A 176 -21.42 -17.03 13.42
CA TYR A 176 -21.04 -15.64 13.13
C TYR A 176 -21.27 -14.80 14.39
N ASN A 177 -20.42 -13.81 14.62
CA ASN A 177 -20.42 -12.96 15.79
C ASN A 177 -20.76 -11.52 15.42
N PHE A 178 -21.59 -10.89 16.24
CA PHE A 178 -22.02 -9.50 16.09
C PHE A 178 -21.85 -8.79 17.43
N ARG A 179 -21.33 -7.56 17.40
CA ARG A 179 -21.24 -6.72 18.59
C ARG A 179 -21.47 -5.26 18.30
N PHE A 180 -21.87 -4.53 19.34
CA PHE A 180 -21.85 -3.08 19.38
C PHE A 180 -21.92 -2.61 20.83
N THR A 181 -21.53 -1.36 21.06
CA THR A 181 -21.72 -0.67 22.32
C THR A 181 -22.81 0.39 22.19
N THR A 182 -23.50 0.65 23.30
CA THR A 182 -24.44 1.76 23.37
C THR A 182 -24.64 2.23 24.80
N THR A 183 -25.26 3.39 24.98
CA THR A 183 -25.59 3.97 26.28
C THR A 183 -26.81 3.34 26.95
N SER A 184 -27.57 2.54 26.21
CA SER A 184 -28.88 2.03 26.65
C SER A 184 -28.84 0.63 27.25
N PRO A 185 -29.48 0.42 28.42
CA PRO A 185 -29.53 -0.89 29.09
C PRO A 185 -30.41 -1.89 28.32
N PRO A 186 -30.26 -3.20 28.57
CA PRO A 186 -31.01 -4.22 27.84
C PRO A 186 -32.46 -4.34 28.31
N VAL A 187 -33.38 -4.48 27.35
CA VAL A 187 -34.78 -4.90 27.56
C VAL A 187 -35.12 -6.12 26.72
N PRO A 188 -36.09 -6.95 27.13
CA PRO A 188 -36.61 -8.01 26.28
C PRO A 188 -37.13 -7.47 24.95
N ALA A 189 -36.69 -8.06 23.84
CA ALA A 189 -37.07 -7.66 22.49
C ALA A 189 -37.08 -8.87 21.54
N ASN A 190 -37.67 -8.70 20.37
CA ASN A 190 -37.58 -9.67 19.29
C ASN A 190 -36.57 -9.20 18.25
N LEU A 191 -35.48 -9.95 18.08
CA LEU A 191 -34.49 -9.75 17.03
C LEU A 191 -34.98 -10.40 15.74
N THR A 192 -34.42 -10.00 14.59
CA THR A 192 -34.80 -10.58 13.31
C THR A 192 -33.63 -11.30 12.66
N VAL A 193 -33.83 -12.56 12.28
CA VAL A 193 -32.90 -13.35 11.46
C VAL A 193 -33.51 -13.49 10.08
N GLY A 194 -32.90 -12.89 9.06
CA GLY A 194 -33.34 -13.06 7.68
C GLY A 194 -32.77 -14.33 7.06
N LEU A 195 -33.63 -15.13 6.46
CA LEU A 195 -33.29 -16.43 5.87
C LEU A 195 -32.67 -16.25 4.49
N PHE A 196 -31.69 -17.10 4.16
CA PHE A 196 -30.93 -16.98 2.92
C PHE A 196 -31.68 -17.58 1.73
N THR A 197 -32.04 -18.86 1.80
CA THR A 197 -32.75 -19.52 0.70
C THR A 197 -34.25 -19.18 0.72
N PRO A 198 -34.92 -19.11 -0.45
CA PRO A 198 -36.35 -18.84 -0.52
C PRO A 198 -37.19 -19.90 0.22
N GLY A 199 -38.30 -19.49 0.83
CA GLY A 199 -39.22 -20.40 1.51
C GLY A 199 -40.52 -19.73 1.94
N ALA A 200 -41.26 -20.35 2.86
CA ALA A 200 -42.58 -19.87 3.29
C ALA A 200 -42.53 -18.52 4.05
N VAL A 201 -41.42 -18.25 4.73
CA VAL A 201 -41.12 -17.00 5.41
C VAL A 201 -39.71 -16.55 5.03
N ASP A 202 -39.49 -15.23 4.98
CA ASP A 202 -38.19 -14.64 4.65
C ASP A 202 -37.34 -14.30 5.88
N SER A 203 -37.94 -14.35 7.07
CA SER A 203 -37.26 -14.04 8.34
C SER A 203 -37.94 -14.70 9.53
N LEU A 204 -37.17 -14.91 10.61
CA LEU A 204 -37.63 -15.41 11.90
C LEU A 204 -37.43 -14.36 12.99
N LEU A 205 -38.37 -14.30 13.94
CA LEU A 205 -38.27 -13.47 15.13
C LEU A 205 -37.68 -14.28 16.28
N VAL A 206 -36.67 -13.73 16.93
CA VAL A 206 -35.92 -14.40 18.00
C VAL A 206 -36.09 -13.63 19.32
N PRO A 207 -36.72 -14.22 20.35
CA PRO A 207 -36.86 -13.56 21.64
C PRO A 207 -35.50 -13.50 22.35
N ALA A 208 -34.98 -12.30 22.55
CA ALA A 208 -33.72 -12.06 23.24
C ALA A 208 -33.78 -10.69 23.95
N VAL A 209 -32.65 -9.98 24.02
CA VAL A 209 -32.59 -8.61 24.52
C VAL A 209 -32.06 -7.66 23.45
N ALA A 210 -32.52 -6.43 23.49
CA ALA A 210 -32.04 -5.31 22.69
C ALA A 210 -32.00 -4.04 23.56
N PRO A 211 -31.39 -2.94 23.09
CA PRO A 211 -31.41 -1.66 23.79
C PRO A 211 -32.82 -1.19 24.14
N ALA A 212 -32.99 -0.67 25.36
CA ALA A 212 -34.23 -0.06 25.83
C ALA A 212 -34.58 1.18 25.01
N ALA A 213 -35.83 1.25 24.52
CA ALA A 213 -36.38 2.52 24.05
C ALA A 213 -36.58 3.48 25.24
N GLY A 214 -36.11 4.72 25.09
CA GLY A 214 -36.70 5.86 25.79
C GLY A 214 -36.68 5.84 27.32
N ASN A 215 -35.52 5.64 27.94
CA ASN A 215 -35.28 6.25 29.25
C ASN A 215 -33.97 7.07 29.27
N LEU A 216 -33.55 7.49 28.07
CA LEU A 216 -32.55 8.53 27.86
C LEU A 216 -33.21 9.82 28.30
N ASP A 217 -32.65 10.44 29.33
CA ASP A 217 -33.05 11.72 29.91
C ASP A 217 -31.74 12.48 30.01
N CYS A 218 -31.27 12.93 28.86
CA CYS A 218 -29.91 13.43 28.69
C CYS A 218 -29.70 14.74 29.48
N ASN A 219 -30.76 15.55 29.60
CA ASN A 219 -30.77 16.80 30.35
C ASN A 219 -31.13 16.60 31.85
N GLY A 220 -31.47 15.38 32.27
CA GLY A 220 -31.72 14.98 33.66
C GLY A 220 -32.98 15.61 34.27
N ASN A 221 -33.96 15.99 33.44
CA ASN A 221 -35.17 16.68 33.87
C ASN A 221 -36.28 15.73 34.37
N GLY A 222 -36.07 14.41 34.21
CA GLY A 222 -36.99 13.35 34.61
C GLY A 222 -38.05 12.98 33.59
N ILE A 223 -37.97 13.52 32.37
CA ILE A 223 -38.79 13.19 31.20
C ILE A 223 -37.86 12.50 30.20
N PRO A 224 -38.24 11.34 29.63
CA PRO A 224 -37.43 10.74 28.57
C PRO A 224 -37.35 11.66 27.34
N ASP A 225 -36.18 11.78 26.73
CA ASP A 225 -35.89 12.56 25.52
C ASP A 225 -36.93 12.26 24.42
N ALA A 226 -37.31 11.00 24.24
CA ALA A 226 -38.34 10.59 23.29
C ALA A 226 -39.74 11.23 23.56
N ASP A 227 -40.11 11.42 24.83
CA ASP A 227 -41.34 12.11 25.23
C ASP A 227 -41.22 13.63 25.04
N GLU A 228 -40.02 14.18 25.19
CA GLU A 228 -39.71 15.59 24.92
C GLU A 228 -39.76 15.90 23.42
N ILE A 229 -39.17 15.04 22.58
CA ILE A 229 -39.23 15.12 21.12
C ILE A 229 -40.69 15.02 20.64
N ALA A 230 -41.46 14.07 21.19
CA ALA A 230 -42.90 13.97 20.93
C ALA A 230 -43.70 15.21 21.40
N SER A 231 -43.15 15.97 22.36
CA SER A 231 -43.69 17.23 22.86
C SER A 231 -43.16 18.46 22.12
N GLY A 232 -42.31 18.28 21.10
CA GLY A 232 -41.80 19.32 20.22
C GLY A 232 -40.38 19.81 20.54
N ALA A 233 -39.60 19.08 21.33
CA ALA A 233 -38.16 19.31 21.43
C ALA A 233 -37.45 18.93 20.12
N SER A 234 -36.28 19.52 19.88
CA SER A 234 -35.52 19.34 18.64
C SER A 234 -34.72 18.03 18.67
N ASP A 235 -34.82 17.29 17.56
CA ASP A 235 -34.10 16.05 17.22
C ASP A 235 -33.97 16.05 15.69
N CYS A 236 -32.93 16.71 15.20
CA CYS A 236 -32.76 17.02 13.79
C CYS A 236 -32.36 15.79 12.95
N ASP A 237 -31.63 14.84 13.55
CA ASP A 237 -31.09 13.64 12.92
C ASP A 237 -31.98 12.40 13.16
N GLY A 238 -33.01 12.55 13.99
CA GLY A 238 -34.01 11.52 14.26
C GLY A 238 -33.43 10.35 15.05
N ASN A 239 -32.31 10.57 15.75
CA ASN A 239 -31.60 9.53 16.46
C ASN A 239 -32.23 9.22 17.83
N GLY A 240 -33.17 10.06 18.31
CA GLY A 240 -33.87 9.90 19.58
C GLY A 240 -33.20 10.56 20.80
N LEU A 241 -32.09 11.28 20.60
CA LEU A 241 -31.43 12.19 21.54
C LEU A 241 -31.84 13.63 21.24
N LEU A 242 -32.02 14.44 22.27
CA LEU A 242 -32.25 15.88 22.08
C LEU A 242 -31.02 16.56 21.49
N ASP A 243 -31.21 17.47 20.55
CA ASP A 243 -30.11 18.26 19.95
C ASP A 243 -29.25 18.94 21.04
N GLU A 244 -29.86 19.43 22.13
CA GLU A 244 -29.15 20.08 23.25
C GLU A 244 -28.21 19.16 24.05
N CYS A 245 -28.30 17.86 23.81
CA CYS A 245 -27.51 16.83 24.48
C CYS A 245 -26.52 16.13 23.55
N GLN A 246 -26.51 16.52 22.28
CA GLN A 246 -25.55 16.03 21.32
C GLN A 246 -24.29 16.91 21.37
N ASP A 247 -23.21 16.42 20.77
CA ASP A 247 -21.96 17.17 20.70
C ASP A 247 -22.16 18.42 19.81
N ASP A 248 -21.60 19.53 20.27
CA ASP A 248 -21.60 20.85 19.62
C ASP A 248 -20.17 21.40 19.75
N CYS A 249 -19.34 21.04 18.76
CA CYS A 249 -17.92 21.30 18.76
C CYS A 249 -17.60 22.80 18.70
N ASN A 250 -18.44 23.59 18.02
CA ASN A 250 -18.26 25.02 17.82
C ASN A 250 -19.03 25.90 18.83
N ASN A 251 -19.86 25.28 19.67
CA ASN A 251 -20.70 25.88 20.70
C ASN A 251 -21.68 26.95 20.15
N ASP A 252 -22.20 26.75 18.94
CA ASP A 252 -23.16 27.67 18.31
C ASP A 252 -24.63 27.38 18.66
N GLY A 253 -24.86 26.26 19.36
CA GLY A 253 -26.18 25.79 19.79
C GLY A 253 -26.90 24.92 18.77
N ILE A 254 -26.24 24.51 17.70
CA ILE A 254 -26.67 23.50 16.75
C ILE A 254 -25.76 22.28 16.96
N ALA A 255 -26.35 21.09 17.10
CA ALA A 255 -25.55 19.89 17.22
C ALA A 255 -24.78 19.57 15.93
N ASP A 256 -23.60 18.98 16.08
CA ASP A 256 -22.70 18.58 14.99
C ASP A 256 -23.44 17.77 13.90
N ALA A 257 -24.25 16.79 14.33
CA ALA A 257 -25.08 15.97 13.44
C ALA A 257 -26.12 16.80 12.65
N CYS A 258 -26.68 17.85 13.25
CA CYS A 258 -27.60 18.76 12.55
C CYS A 258 -26.88 19.60 11.50
N GLU A 259 -25.65 20.03 11.77
CA GLU A 259 -24.84 20.79 10.82
C GLU A 259 -24.51 19.94 9.59
N ILE A 260 -24.12 18.68 9.81
CA ILE A 260 -23.83 17.71 8.73
C ILE A 260 -25.07 17.48 7.87
N ILE A 261 -26.24 17.28 8.49
CA ILE A 261 -27.52 17.16 7.76
C ILE A 261 -27.87 18.43 6.98
N ALA A 262 -27.51 19.59 7.52
CA ALA A 262 -27.68 20.88 6.84
C ALA A 262 -26.65 21.13 5.72
N GLY A 263 -25.66 20.23 5.55
CA GLY A 263 -24.68 20.22 4.47
C GLY A 263 -23.26 20.62 4.89
N ALA A 264 -22.93 20.57 6.18
CA ALA A 264 -21.52 20.63 6.60
C ALA A 264 -20.77 19.39 6.09
N GLY A 265 -19.49 19.55 5.77
CA GLY A 265 -18.62 18.44 5.36
C GLY A 265 -18.34 17.51 6.53
N ASP A 266 -18.41 16.20 6.27
CA ASP A 266 -17.99 15.10 7.15
C ASP A 266 -17.47 14.00 6.22
N CYS A 267 -16.22 14.16 5.82
CA CYS A 267 -15.65 13.37 4.72
C CYS A 267 -15.16 11.99 5.18
N ASP A 268 -14.84 11.82 6.46
CA ASP A 268 -14.43 10.55 7.07
C ASP A 268 -15.57 9.83 7.82
N ASN A 269 -16.76 10.44 7.88
CA ASN A 269 -18.00 9.90 8.46
C ASN A 269 -17.88 9.59 9.95
N ASP A 270 -17.15 10.43 10.68
CA ASP A 270 -16.97 10.30 12.13
C ASP A 270 -18.04 11.04 12.95
N PHE A 271 -18.99 11.71 12.27
CA PHE A 271 -20.07 12.54 12.81
C PHE A 271 -19.61 13.87 13.44
N ILE A 272 -18.38 14.32 13.19
CA ILE A 272 -17.87 15.63 13.57
C ILE A 272 -17.60 16.44 12.28
N PRO A 273 -18.19 17.63 12.10
CA PRO A 273 -17.94 18.45 10.93
C PRO A 273 -16.45 18.69 10.68
N ASP A 274 -16.00 18.57 9.42
CA ASP A 274 -14.61 18.80 9.00
C ASP A 274 -14.08 20.13 9.57
N SER A 275 -14.91 21.18 9.52
CA SER A 275 -14.57 22.51 10.05
C SER A 275 -14.21 22.53 11.54
N CYS A 276 -14.79 21.64 12.34
CA CYS A 276 -14.48 21.48 13.75
C CYS A 276 -13.21 20.66 13.96
N GLN A 277 -13.00 19.62 13.16
CA GLN A 277 -11.77 18.85 13.18
C GLN A 277 -10.56 19.74 12.83
N ILE A 278 -10.69 20.59 11.81
CA ILE A 278 -9.68 21.59 11.41
C ILE A 278 -9.41 22.55 12.57
N THR A 279 -10.45 23.05 13.23
CA THR A 279 -10.32 23.93 14.40
C THR A 279 -9.64 23.23 15.58
N ALA A 280 -9.85 21.92 15.73
CA ALA A 280 -9.19 21.07 16.72
C ALA A 280 -7.74 20.71 16.37
N GLY A 281 -7.27 21.07 15.16
CA GLY A 281 -5.89 20.92 14.72
C GLY A 281 -5.66 19.78 13.73
N ALA A 282 -6.71 19.23 13.12
CA ALA A 282 -6.58 18.38 11.94
C ALA A 282 -5.98 19.18 10.77
N ALA A 283 -5.31 18.47 9.86
CA ALA A 283 -4.58 19.09 8.76
C ALA A 283 -5.56 19.51 7.64
N ASP A 284 -5.50 20.79 7.27
CA ASP A 284 -6.15 21.46 6.12
C ASP A 284 -5.17 22.54 5.67
N CYS A 285 -4.15 22.11 4.95
CA CYS A 285 -3.01 22.97 4.64
C CYS A 285 -3.28 23.91 3.46
N ASP A 286 -4.21 23.55 2.56
CA ASP A 286 -4.64 24.38 1.43
C ASP A 286 -5.80 25.33 1.77
N LEU A 287 -6.38 25.20 2.98
CA LEU A 287 -7.43 26.02 3.55
C LEU A 287 -8.73 25.98 2.73
N ASN A 288 -9.00 24.84 2.09
CA ASN A 288 -10.21 24.66 1.29
C ASN A 288 -11.42 24.23 2.14
N GLY A 289 -11.21 23.87 3.41
CA GLY A 289 -12.25 23.45 4.35
C GLY A 289 -12.59 21.96 4.33
N VAL A 290 -11.81 21.15 3.63
CA VAL A 290 -11.81 19.67 3.63
C VAL A 290 -10.51 19.21 4.29
N LEU A 291 -10.56 18.06 4.99
CA LEU A 291 -9.36 17.50 5.61
C LEU A 291 -8.37 16.96 4.57
N ASP A 292 -7.07 17.15 4.81
CA ASP A 292 -6.02 16.65 3.93
C ASP A 292 -6.12 15.12 3.75
N SER A 293 -6.41 14.39 4.84
CA SER A 293 -6.62 12.93 4.83
C SER A 293 -7.80 12.49 3.95
N CYS A 294 -8.85 13.30 3.88
CA CYS A 294 -9.99 13.04 3.01
C CYS A 294 -9.64 13.31 1.56
N GLN A 295 -8.87 14.37 1.29
CA GLN A 295 -8.45 14.69 -0.07
C GLN A 295 -7.58 13.59 -0.67
N ILE A 296 -6.65 13.05 0.12
CA ILE A 296 -5.78 11.92 -0.24
C ILE A 296 -6.62 10.66 -0.46
N SER A 297 -7.46 10.26 0.50
CA SER A 297 -8.27 9.02 0.39
C SER A 297 -9.28 9.04 -0.76
N GLN A 298 -9.77 10.23 -1.13
CA GLN A 298 -10.69 10.40 -2.27
C GLN A 298 -9.97 10.65 -3.60
N GLY A 299 -8.63 10.72 -3.61
CA GLY A 299 -7.83 11.01 -4.81
C GLY A 299 -8.08 12.39 -5.41
N THR A 300 -8.57 13.34 -4.61
CA THR A 300 -8.82 14.73 -5.05
C THR A 300 -7.59 15.62 -4.90
N SER A 301 -6.57 15.14 -4.19
CA SER A 301 -5.24 15.75 -4.09
C SER A 301 -4.18 14.67 -4.14
N ALA A 302 -2.99 15.04 -4.62
CA ALA A 302 -1.88 14.12 -4.77
C ALA A 302 -1.05 14.05 -3.48
N ASP A 303 -0.65 12.84 -3.11
CA ASP A 303 0.35 12.49 -2.08
C ASP A 303 1.23 11.41 -2.71
N CYS A 304 2.10 11.84 -3.61
CA CYS A 304 2.84 10.93 -4.48
C CYS A 304 4.05 10.29 -3.77
N ASN A 305 4.48 10.84 -2.64
CA ASN A 305 5.53 10.26 -1.81
C ASN A 305 4.98 9.45 -0.62
N GLN A 306 3.64 9.40 -0.47
CA GLN A 306 2.90 8.63 0.55
C GLN A 306 3.31 8.98 1.98
N ASN A 307 3.50 10.26 2.27
CA ASN A 307 3.88 10.73 3.59
C ASN A 307 2.72 11.29 4.42
N ASP A 308 1.48 11.13 3.93
CA ASP A 308 0.23 11.63 4.51
C ASP A 308 0.12 13.18 4.52
N VAL A 309 0.92 13.87 3.69
CA VAL A 309 0.83 15.31 3.45
C VAL A 309 0.56 15.52 1.95
N ILE A 310 -0.37 16.41 1.62
CA ILE A 310 -0.65 16.73 0.22
C ILE A 310 0.58 17.40 -0.42
N ASP A 311 0.94 16.96 -1.62
CA ASP A 311 2.10 17.45 -2.39
C ASP A 311 2.09 18.98 -2.52
N GLY A 312 0.93 19.57 -2.85
CA GLY A 312 0.78 21.02 -2.96
C GLY A 312 1.11 21.77 -1.67
N CYS A 313 0.91 21.15 -0.51
CA CYS A 313 1.27 21.73 0.77
C CYS A 313 2.75 21.58 1.08
N GLU A 314 3.36 20.47 0.68
CA GLU A 314 4.81 20.30 0.73
C GLU A 314 5.51 21.35 -0.12
N ILE A 315 5.06 21.54 -1.37
CA ILE A 315 5.53 22.60 -2.28
C ILE A 315 5.32 23.98 -1.65
N SER A 316 4.15 24.24 -1.04
CA SER A 316 3.89 25.53 -0.38
C SER A 316 4.85 25.79 0.78
N SER A 317 5.24 24.73 1.50
CA SER A 317 6.10 24.79 2.68
C SER A 317 7.58 24.90 2.30
N ASN A 318 7.97 24.23 1.23
CA ASN A 318 9.31 24.21 0.68
C ASN A 318 9.24 24.19 -0.86
N PRO A 319 9.19 25.37 -1.51
CA PRO A 319 9.14 25.46 -2.96
C PRO A 319 10.37 24.88 -3.69
N ALA A 320 11.42 24.49 -2.97
CA ALA A 320 12.56 23.80 -3.54
C ALA A 320 12.32 22.31 -3.81
N LEU A 321 11.16 21.77 -3.41
CA LEU A 321 10.73 20.40 -3.73
C LEU A 321 9.97 20.30 -5.08
N ASP A 322 9.70 21.44 -5.71
CA ASP A 322 9.14 21.58 -7.07
C ASP A 322 10.01 22.64 -7.77
N CYS A 323 11.22 22.23 -8.12
CA CYS A 323 12.26 23.15 -8.54
C CYS A 323 12.02 23.71 -9.95
N ASP A 324 11.30 22.97 -10.79
CA ASP A 324 10.93 23.37 -12.15
C ASP A 324 9.60 24.15 -12.19
N THR A 325 8.90 24.22 -11.05
CA THR A 325 7.66 24.98 -10.79
C THR A 325 6.45 24.50 -11.59
N ASN A 326 6.42 23.21 -11.93
CA ASN A 326 5.34 22.62 -12.70
C ASN A 326 4.15 22.15 -11.84
N GLY A 327 4.30 22.16 -10.51
CA GLY A 327 3.28 21.80 -9.54
C GLY A 327 3.25 20.32 -9.15
N VAL A 328 4.28 19.55 -9.50
CA VAL A 328 4.54 18.17 -9.07
C VAL A 328 5.82 18.17 -8.23
N LEU A 329 5.89 17.34 -7.18
CA LEU A 329 7.13 17.21 -6.41
C LEU A 329 8.20 16.49 -7.24
N ASP A 330 9.44 17.00 -7.24
CA ASP A 330 10.57 16.44 -8.01
C ASP A 330 10.76 14.93 -7.74
N ILE A 331 10.58 14.49 -6.48
CA ILE A 331 10.68 13.07 -6.08
C ILE A 331 9.63 12.17 -6.77
N CYS A 332 8.53 12.77 -7.21
CA CYS A 332 7.43 12.10 -7.89
C CYS A 332 7.51 12.21 -9.41
N GLU A 333 8.56 12.87 -9.91
CA GLU A 333 8.91 12.96 -11.33
C GLU A 333 10.03 11.99 -11.70
N ALA A 334 10.44 11.11 -10.76
CA ALA A 334 11.55 10.19 -10.94
C ALA A 334 11.34 9.32 -12.20
N ALA A 335 12.13 9.63 -13.24
CA ALA A 335 12.05 9.01 -14.55
C ALA A 335 12.53 7.56 -14.51
N GLY A 336 11.77 6.65 -15.11
CA GLY A 336 12.17 5.25 -15.18
C GLY A 336 11.25 4.39 -16.04
N ILE A 337 11.80 3.28 -16.53
CA ILE A 337 11.04 2.15 -17.03
C ILE A 337 10.97 1.13 -15.90
N PHE A 338 9.76 0.81 -15.46
CA PHE A 338 9.51 -0.09 -14.35
C PHE A 338 8.89 -1.39 -14.87
N THR A 339 9.60 -2.50 -14.64
CA THR A 339 9.19 -3.83 -15.09
C THR A 339 8.42 -4.57 -14.01
N TYR A 340 7.19 -4.95 -14.32
CA TYR A 340 6.32 -5.78 -13.51
C TYR A 340 6.13 -7.13 -14.18
N LEU A 341 6.20 -8.22 -13.39
CA LEU A 341 6.12 -9.58 -13.94
C LEU A 341 5.36 -10.51 -13.00
N ASP A 342 4.36 -11.20 -13.56
CA ASP A 342 3.61 -12.26 -12.92
C ASP A 342 3.96 -13.61 -13.57
N ASN A 343 4.81 -14.38 -12.87
CA ASN A 343 5.13 -15.76 -13.22
C ASN A 343 4.01 -16.67 -12.68
N VAL A 344 3.04 -17.00 -13.53
CA VAL A 344 1.81 -17.69 -13.13
C VAL A 344 2.12 -19.13 -12.72
N SER A 345 2.05 -19.41 -11.42
CA SER A 345 2.39 -20.72 -10.85
C SER A 345 1.33 -21.20 -9.83
N PRO A 346 0.58 -22.29 -10.12
CA PRO A 346 0.62 -23.06 -11.38
C PRO A 346 0.05 -22.24 -12.55
N PRO A 347 0.42 -22.56 -13.82
CA PRO A 347 -0.11 -21.88 -15.00
C PRO A 347 -1.64 -21.84 -14.98
N ALA A 348 -2.22 -20.68 -15.31
CA ALA A 348 -3.66 -20.47 -15.20
C ALA A 348 -4.37 -21.08 -16.43
N PRO A 349 -5.36 -21.96 -16.25
CA PRO A 349 -6.05 -22.61 -17.36
C PRO A 349 -6.93 -21.63 -18.12
N ILE A 350 -6.75 -21.60 -19.45
CA ILE A 350 -7.62 -20.95 -20.42
C ILE A 350 -8.46 -22.06 -21.03
N ALA A 351 -9.77 -22.07 -20.78
CA ALA A 351 -10.63 -23.18 -21.20
C ALA A 351 -11.95 -22.70 -21.80
N ASP A 352 -12.48 -23.52 -22.71
CA ASP A 352 -13.74 -23.33 -23.43
C ASP A 352 -14.89 -22.80 -22.56
N ASN A 353 -15.43 -21.63 -22.89
CA ASN A 353 -16.63 -21.07 -22.26
C ASN A 353 -16.60 -21.03 -20.72
N LEU A 354 -15.41 -20.96 -20.13
CA LEU A 354 -15.20 -20.75 -18.70
C LEU A 354 -15.10 -19.24 -18.39
N PRO A 355 -15.22 -18.82 -17.11
CA PRO A 355 -14.91 -17.44 -16.74
C PRO A 355 -13.52 -17.05 -17.24
N ALA A 356 -13.41 -15.81 -17.71
CA ALA A 356 -12.16 -15.25 -18.21
C ALA A 356 -11.04 -15.42 -17.16
N VAL A 357 -9.82 -15.67 -17.64
CA VAL A 357 -8.64 -15.62 -16.78
C VAL A 357 -8.36 -14.15 -16.48
N VAL A 358 -8.53 -13.76 -15.23
CA VAL A 358 -8.25 -12.40 -14.74
C VAL A 358 -6.99 -12.44 -13.88
N ARG A 359 -6.04 -11.58 -14.18
CA ARG A 359 -4.80 -11.40 -13.42
C ARG A 359 -4.60 -9.91 -13.12
N ILE A 360 -4.07 -9.63 -11.93
CA ILE A 360 -3.84 -8.27 -11.46
C ILE A 360 -2.35 -8.11 -11.15
N LEU A 361 -1.75 -7.05 -11.68
CA LEU A 361 -0.45 -6.55 -11.26
C LEU A 361 -0.66 -5.21 -10.54
N ASN A 362 -0.11 -5.10 -9.35
CA ASN A 362 -0.12 -3.85 -8.60
C ASN A 362 1.12 -3.04 -9.00
N VAL A 363 0.88 -1.92 -9.68
CA VAL A 363 1.91 -0.94 -10.03
C VAL A 363 2.00 0.03 -8.86
N ASP A 364 3.19 0.10 -8.26
CA ASP A 364 3.52 0.95 -7.10
C ASP A 364 4.16 2.28 -7.50
N GLN A 365 4.42 2.49 -8.80
CA GLN A 365 4.94 3.75 -9.33
C GLN A 365 3.83 4.76 -9.57
N ILE A 366 4.10 5.99 -9.16
CA ILE A 366 3.24 7.16 -9.37
C ILE A 366 3.85 8.02 -10.46
N GLY A 367 3.00 8.57 -11.32
CA GLY A 367 3.40 9.50 -12.37
C GLY A 367 2.60 9.30 -13.64
N THR A 368 2.75 10.24 -14.58
CA THR A 368 2.08 10.16 -15.88
C THR A 368 2.72 9.09 -16.72
N ILE A 369 1.94 8.21 -17.33
CA ILE A 369 2.45 7.20 -18.27
C ILE A 369 2.99 7.91 -19.52
N ASP A 370 4.21 7.58 -19.94
CA ASP A 370 4.80 7.98 -21.22
C ASP A 370 4.73 6.86 -22.27
N ASP A 371 4.89 5.61 -21.82
CA ASP A 371 4.84 4.42 -22.67
C ASP A 371 4.48 3.17 -21.83
N VAL A 372 3.83 2.19 -22.45
CA VAL A 372 3.49 0.90 -21.84
C VAL A 372 3.77 -0.23 -22.83
N ASN A 373 4.55 -1.21 -22.40
CA ASN A 373 4.80 -2.45 -23.15
C ASN A 373 4.28 -3.66 -22.37
N VAL A 374 3.50 -4.55 -22.99
CA VAL A 374 2.87 -5.68 -22.29
C VAL A 374 3.40 -7.03 -22.77
N LEU A 375 4.09 -7.76 -21.90
CA LEU A 375 4.55 -9.12 -22.16
C LEU A 375 3.42 -10.13 -21.93
N VAL A 376 3.18 -11.02 -22.89
CA VAL A 376 2.28 -12.17 -22.75
C VAL A 376 2.95 -13.45 -23.25
N GLU A 377 3.07 -14.44 -22.37
CA GLU A 377 3.49 -15.81 -22.70
C GLU A 377 2.41 -16.82 -22.28
N LEU A 378 1.72 -17.38 -23.27
CA LEU A 378 0.70 -18.40 -23.08
C LEU A 378 0.82 -19.48 -24.15
N THR A 379 0.33 -20.67 -23.81
CA THR A 379 0.16 -21.77 -24.77
C THR A 379 -1.31 -21.93 -25.11
N HIS A 380 -1.67 -22.05 -26.39
CA HIS A 380 -3.05 -22.27 -26.86
C HIS A 380 -3.03 -22.93 -28.23
N THR A 381 -3.97 -23.85 -28.50
CA THR A 381 -4.02 -24.58 -29.79
C THR A 381 -4.69 -23.80 -30.92
N PHE A 382 -5.34 -22.67 -30.60
CA PHE A 382 -5.94 -21.77 -31.59
C PHE A 382 -6.03 -20.34 -31.06
N ILE A 383 -5.07 -19.47 -31.40
CA ILE A 383 -5.03 -18.11 -30.83
C ILE A 383 -6.07 -17.16 -31.45
N GLY A 384 -6.66 -17.54 -32.59
CA GLY A 384 -7.74 -16.79 -33.23
C GLY A 384 -9.05 -16.75 -32.44
N ASP A 385 -9.16 -17.54 -31.37
CA ASP A 385 -10.33 -17.59 -30.50
C ASP A 385 -10.16 -16.71 -29.24
N LEU A 386 -8.95 -16.20 -29.02
CA LEU A 386 -8.63 -15.44 -27.82
C LEU A 386 -8.97 -13.95 -27.98
N ASP A 387 -9.59 -13.39 -26.94
CA ASP A 387 -9.66 -11.96 -26.69
C ASP A 387 -8.85 -11.65 -25.43
N ILE A 388 -7.86 -10.75 -25.55
CA ILE A 388 -6.99 -10.32 -24.45
C ILE A 388 -7.15 -8.82 -24.29
N THR A 389 -7.55 -8.40 -23.10
CA THR A 389 -7.71 -6.99 -22.72
C THR A 389 -6.82 -6.63 -21.55
N ILE A 390 -6.37 -5.38 -21.52
CA ILE A 390 -5.71 -4.77 -20.38
C ILE A 390 -6.49 -3.53 -19.96
N ALA A 391 -6.60 -3.30 -18.66
CA ALA A 391 -7.22 -2.13 -18.08
C ALA A 391 -6.30 -1.46 -17.05
N ASP A 392 -6.25 -0.13 -17.09
CA ASP A 392 -5.54 0.68 -16.11
C ASP A 392 -6.41 0.93 -14.87
N PRO A 393 -5.82 1.43 -13.77
CA PRO A 393 -6.55 1.77 -12.54
C PRO A 393 -7.60 2.88 -12.75
N GLY A 394 -7.43 3.74 -13.76
CA GLY A 394 -8.38 4.77 -14.16
C GLY A 394 -9.63 4.25 -14.90
N GLY A 395 -9.66 2.96 -15.25
CA GLY A 395 -10.80 2.28 -15.90
C GLY A 395 -10.81 2.36 -17.44
N THR A 396 -9.77 2.91 -18.06
CA THR A 396 -9.50 2.77 -19.49
C THR A 396 -9.16 1.31 -19.78
N SER A 397 -9.77 0.73 -20.82
CA SER A 397 -9.52 -0.66 -21.21
C SER A 397 -9.42 -0.80 -22.72
N ILE A 398 -8.40 -1.53 -23.17
CA ILE A 398 -8.08 -1.75 -24.58
C ILE A 398 -7.83 -3.23 -24.88
N PHE A 399 -8.00 -3.62 -26.15
CA PHE A 399 -7.67 -4.97 -26.62
C PHE A 399 -6.20 -5.04 -27.04
N LEU A 400 -5.44 -5.92 -26.41
CA LEU A 400 -4.11 -6.32 -26.89
C LEU A 400 -4.25 -7.28 -28.07
N HIS A 401 -5.19 -8.23 -27.97
CA HIS A 401 -5.47 -9.23 -28.98
C HIS A 401 -6.99 -9.41 -29.12
N ALA A 402 -7.49 -9.41 -30.35
CA ALA A 402 -8.93 -9.46 -30.64
C ALA A 402 -9.23 -10.51 -31.73
N GLY A 403 -9.11 -11.79 -31.38
CA GLY A 403 -9.32 -12.93 -32.28
C GLY A 403 -8.38 -12.98 -33.50
N ALA A 404 -7.18 -12.40 -33.39
CA ALA A 404 -6.20 -12.37 -34.47
C ALA A 404 -5.35 -13.65 -34.52
N GLY A 405 -4.61 -13.87 -35.61
CA GLY A 405 -3.71 -15.03 -35.74
C GLY A 405 -4.34 -16.33 -36.26
N GLY A 406 -5.67 -16.47 -36.23
CA GLY A 406 -6.38 -17.62 -36.80
C GLY A 406 -5.93 -18.94 -36.16
N SER A 407 -5.64 -19.96 -36.98
CA SER A 407 -5.20 -21.28 -36.50
C SER A 407 -3.73 -21.36 -36.11
N ALA A 408 -3.12 -20.25 -35.72
CA ALA A 408 -1.79 -20.27 -35.15
C ALA A 408 -1.86 -20.73 -33.69
N ASP A 409 -0.78 -21.36 -33.24
CA ASP A 409 -0.63 -21.82 -31.87
C ASP A 409 0.19 -20.80 -31.08
N ASP A 410 -0.11 -20.68 -29.79
CA ASP A 410 0.63 -19.93 -28.76
C ASP A 410 0.78 -18.40 -28.98
N ILE A 411 0.85 -17.65 -27.88
CA ILE A 411 1.23 -16.23 -27.90
C ILE A 411 2.46 -16.09 -27.01
N ASN A 412 3.57 -15.67 -27.61
CA ASN A 412 4.81 -15.36 -26.91
C ASN A 412 5.40 -14.09 -27.54
N THR A 413 4.95 -12.93 -27.03
CA THR A 413 5.34 -11.63 -27.57
C THR A 413 5.15 -10.52 -26.53
N THR A 414 5.82 -9.40 -26.77
CA THR A 414 5.52 -8.13 -26.12
C THR A 414 4.65 -7.30 -27.05
N TYR A 415 3.49 -6.87 -26.58
CA TYR A 415 2.63 -5.91 -27.25
C TYR A 415 3.17 -4.50 -27.03
N ASP A 416 3.29 -3.76 -28.13
CA ASP A 416 3.90 -2.43 -28.22
C ASP A 416 3.34 -1.76 -29.49
N ASP A 417 2.82 -0.52 -29.40
CA ASP A 417 2.40 0.24 -30.60
C ASP A 417 3.56 0.98 -31.29
N GLU A 418 4.72 1.03 -30.67
CA GLU A 418 5.95 1.55 -31.20
C GLU A 418 6.69 0.48 -32.02
N THR A 419 7.60 0.93 -32.89
CA THR A 419 8.35 0.00 -33.74
C THR A 419 9.56 -0.57 -33.00
N GLY A 420 9.42 -1.77 -32.44
CA GLY A 420 10.48 -2.50 -31.72
C GLY A 420 10.98 -3.77 -32.43
N THR A 421 12.09 -4.33 -31.93
CA THR A 421 12.51 -5.70 -32.28
C THR A 421 11.88 -6.69 -31.31
N ASN A 422 11.18 -7.72 -31.83
CA ASN A 422 10.45 -8.74 -31.06
C ASN A 422 9.13 -8.28 -30.41
N THR A 423 8.58 -7.15 -30.84
CA THR A 423 7.26 -6.70 -30.42
C THR A 423 6.19 -6.97 -31.49
N SER A 424 4.93 -7.05 -31.05
CA SER A 424 3.75 -7.20 -31.90
C SER A 424 2.80 -6.05 -31.68
N SER A 425 2.26 -5.46 -32.75
CA SER A 425 1.29 -4.37 -32.60
C SER A 425 0.00 -4.87 -31.93
N PRO A 426 -0.50 -4.20 -30.89
CA PRO A 426 -1.74 -4.56 -30.23
C PRO A 426 -2.96 -4.27 -31.13
N ALA A 427 -4.11 -4.88 -30.81
CA ALA A 427 -5.36 -4.67 -31.53
C ALA A 427 -5.90 -3.23 -31.38
N ALA A 428 -5.61 -2.58 -30.26
CA ALA A 428 -5.78 -1.16 -30.00
C ALA A 428 -4.48 -0.59 -29.39
N PRO A 429 -4.08 0.65 -29.70
CA PRO A 429 -2.78 1.20 -29.27
C PRO A 429 -2.65 1.31 -27.74
N LEU A 430 -1.46 1.06 -27.20
CA LEU A 430 -1.15 1.21 -25.78
C LEU A 430 -0.98 2.69 -25.39
N SER A 431 -0.67 3.56 -26.35
CA SER A 431 -0.75 5.03 -26.19
C SER A 431 -2.12 5.58 -25.77
N ALA A 432 -3.14 4.73 -25.65
CA ALA A 432 -4.39 5.07 -24.98
C ALA A 432 -4.22 5.33 -23.46
N PHE A 433 -3.12 4.86 -22.86
CA PHE A 433 -2.80 5.04 -21.45
C PHE A 433 -1.94 6.28 -21.18
N ASP A 434 -1.32 6.87 -22.21
CA ASP A 434 -0.41 8.01 -22.07
C ASP A 434 -1.07 9.19 -21.34
N GLY A 435 -0.33 9.77 -20.40
CA GLY A 435 -0.78 10.87 -19.55
C GLY A 435 -1.74 10.48 -18.42
N ALA A 436 -2.16 9.21 -18.33
CA ALA A 436 -2.87 8.69 -17.15
C ALA A 436 -1.88 8.39 -16.01
N ASN A 437 -2.39 8.26 -14.78
CA ASN A 437 -1.56 7.86 -13.63
C ASN A 437 -1.30 6.34 -13.67
N ALA A 438 -0.05 5.92 -13.53
CA ALA A 438 0.34 4.52 -13.54
C ALA A 438 -0.08 3.74 -12.26
N LEU A 439 -0.25 4.44 -11.13
CA LEU A 439 -0.45 3.84 -9.81
C LEU A 439 -1.74 3.02 -9.72
N GLY A 440 -1.61 1.77 -9.25
CA GLY A 440 -2.73 0.94 -8.85
C GLY A 440 -2.80 -0.39 -9.57
N ASP A 441 -3.99 -0.98 -9.56
CA ASP A 441 -4.22 -2.33 -10.07
C ASP A 441 -4.45 -2.36 -11.57
N TRP A 442 -3.49 -2.91 -12.30
CA TRP A 442 -3.61 -3.21 -13.72
C TRP A 442 -4.18 -4.60 -13.92
N THR A 443 -5.24 -4.69 -14.72
CA THR A 443 -5.99 -5.94 -14.89
C THR A 443 -5.82 -6.50 -16.30
N LEU A 444 -5.20 -7.67 -16.42
CA LEU A 444 -5.21 -8.47 -17.65
C LEU A 444 -6.39 -9.45 -17.63
N THR A 445 -7.20 -9.43 -18.68
CA THR A 445 -8.31 -10.37 -18.86
C THR A 445 -8.17 -11.13 -20.17
N ILE A 446 -8.13 -12.46 -20.10
CA ILE A 446 -8.05 -13.37 -21.26
C ILE A 446 -9.34 -14.19 -21.33
N THR A 447 -10.01 -14.15 -22.47
CA THR A 447 -11.22 -14.92 -22.75
C THR A 447 -11.01 -15.78 -23.99
N ASP A 448 -11.34 -17.07 -23.90
CA ASP A 448 -11.56 -17.90 -25.09
C ASP A 448 -13.02 -17.74 -25.54
N THR A 449 -13.20 -17.22 -26.75
CA THR A 449 -14.50 -16.86 -27.32
C THR A 449 -15.12 -17.97 -28.18
N ALA A 450 -14.38 -19.05 -28.43
CA ALA A 450 -14.86 -20.21 -29.16
C ALA A 450 -14.81 -21.46 -28.27
N GLY A 451 -15.03 -22.62 -28.88
CA GLY A 451 -14.95 -23.89 -28.16
C GLY A 451 -14.22 -24.91 -28.98
N GLY A 452 -13.48 -25.80 -28.32
CA GLY A 452 -12.71 -26.88 -28.91
C GLY A 452 -11.21 -26.79 -28.67
N ASP A 453 -10.74 -25.71 -28.03
CA ASP A 453 -9.33 -25.39 -27.86
C ASP A 453 -9.08 -24.99 -26.40
N GLU A 454 -7.94 -25.41 -25.85
CA GLU A 454 -7.61 -25.11 -24.45
C GLU A 454 -6.14 -24.69 -24.37
N GLY A 455 -5.82 -23.93 -23.32
CA GLY A 455 -4.48 -23.43 -23.11
C GLY A 455 -4.14 -23.07 -21.67
N LEU A 456 -2.98 -22.44 -21.51
CA LEU A 456 -2.42 -22.07 -20.22
C LEU A 456 -1.74 -20.71 -20.35
N LEU A 457 -2.07 -19.78 -19.45
CA LEU A 457 -1.27 -18.58 -19.21
C LEU A 457 -0.08 -18.96 -18.33
N ASN A 458 1.14 -18.73 -18.83
CA ASN A 458 2.38 -19.05 -18.13
C ASN A 458 3.00 -17.81 -17.49
N VAL A 459 3.08 -16.71 -18.24
CA VAL A 459 3.67 -15.44 -17.79
C VAL A 459 2.89 -14.28 -18.41
N TRP A 460 2.71 -13.23 -17.63
CA TRP A 460 2.44 -11.91 -18.19
C TRP A 460 3.19 -10.84 -17.39
N GLY A 461 3.40 -9.69 -17.99
CA GLY A 461 4.10 -8.59 -17.36
C GLY A 461 3.90 -7.30 -18.14
N MET A 462 4.42 -6.22 -17.58
CA MET A 462 4.33 -4.91 -18.18
C MET A 462 5.58 -4.09 -17.85
N ASP A 463 6.14 -3.43 -18.84
CA ASP A 463 7.07 -2.33 -18.63
C ASP A 463 6.28 -1.02 -18.73
N VAL A 464 6.32 -0.21 -17.69
CA VAL A 464 5.69 1.11 -17.66
C VAL A 464 6.77 2.17 -17.65
N ALA A 465 6.79 3.04 -18.66
CA ALA A 465 7.60 4.24 -18.65
C ALA A 465 6.78 5.39 -18.06
N ILE A 466 7.36 6.09 -17.09
CA ILE A 466 6.76 7.27 -16.47
C ILE A 466 7.35 8.53 -17.10
N ALA A 467 6.48 9.44 -17.57
CA ALA A 467 6.82 10.75 -18.10
C ALA A 467 7.50 11.60 -17.02
N GLY A 468 8.57 12.28 -17.46
CA GLY A 468 9.78 12.52 -16.65
C GLY A 468 11.02 11.97 -17.36
N ALA A 469 10.82 11.02 -18.27
CA ALA A 469 11.78 10.56 -19.29
C ALA A 469 12.21 11.72 -20.24
N GLY A 470 13.06 12.61 -19.74
CA GLY A 470 13.53 13.80 -20.45
C GLY A 470 14.24 14.83 -19.59
N ILE A 471 14.16 14.72 -18.25
CA ILE A 471 14.89 15.58 -17.32
C ILE A 471 16.09 14.79 -16.75
N PRO A 472 17.35 15.19 -17.02
CA PRO A 472 18.54 14.47 -16.54
C PRO A 472 18.64 14.42 -15.00
N ASP A 473 18.63 13.23 -14.40
CA ASP A 473 19.08 12.98 -13.01
C ASP A 473 20.20 11.94 -13.11
N CYS A 474 21.44 12.42 -13.19
CA CYS A 474 22.57 11.58 -13.54
C CYS A 474 23.17 10.85 -12.32
N ASP A 475 22.91 11.35 -11.11
CA ASP A 475 23.45 10.83 -9.86
C ASP A 475 22.41 10.01 -9.06
N ASN A 476 21.18 9.94 -9.57
CA ASN A 476 20.02 9.20 -9.04
C ASN A 476 19.71 9.58 -7.59
N ASN A 477 19.90 10.84 -7.23
CA ASN A 477 19.62 11.31 -5.89
C ASN A 477 18.15 11.72 -5.68
N GLY A 478 17.33 11.69 -6.75
CA GLY A 478 15.91 12.03 -6.73
C GLY A 478 15.64 13.53 -6.84
N ILE A 479 16.66 14.34 -7.15
CA ILE A 479 16.57 15.74 -7.53
C ILE A 479 17.02 15.83 -8.99
N HIS A 480 16.27 16.54 -9.83
CA HIS A 480 16.66 16.75 -11.21
C HIS A 480 17.97 17.57 -11.31
N ASP A 481 18.91 17.19 -12.19
CA ASP A 481 20.23 17.83 -12.34
C ASP A 481 20.08 19.35 -12.49
N GLY A 482 19.08 19.80 -13.27
CA GLY A 482 18.80 21.23 -13.51
C GLY A 482 18.49 22.04 -12.25
N CYS A 483 18.07 21.37 -11.18
CA CYS A 483 17.73 21.95 -9.89
C CYS A 483 18.91 21.96 -8.93
N GLU A 484 19.93 21.18 -9.26
CA GLU A 484 21.21 21.17 -8.58
C GLU A 484 22.21 22.09 -9.27
N LEU A 485 22.01 22.43 -10.55
CA LEU A 485 22.89 23.30 -11.34
C LEU A 485 23.12 24.65 -10.64
N MET A 486 24.27 24.75 -9.97
CA MET A 486 24.83 25.98 -9.45
C MET A 486 26.24 26.16 -10.01
N SER A 487 26.75 27.39 -10.03
CA SER A 487 28.12 27.65 -10.52
C SER A 487 29.24 26.96 -9.72
N ALA A 488 28.91 26.25 -8.63
CA ALA A 488 29.85 25.52 -7.79
C ALA A 488 29.94 24.01 -8.10
N ASN A 489 28.95 23.46 -8.79
CA ASN A 489 28.84 22.06 -9.20
C ASN A 489 28.52 21.91 -10.70
N ASP A 490 28.55 23.00 -11.47
CA ASP A 490 28.75 23.09 -12.92
C ASP A 490 29.88 24.11 -13.15
N CYS A 491 31.10 23.68 -12.83
CA CYS A 491 32.25 24.56 -12.76
C CYS A 491 32.75 25.01 -14.15
N ASN A 492 32.50 24.22 -15.19
CA ASN A 492 32.83 24.54 -16.59
C ASN A 492 31.67 25.27 -17.30
N SER A 493 30.53 25.46 -16.62
CA SER A 493 29.34 26.18 -17.10
C SER A 493 28.78 25.61 -18.40
N ASN A 494 28.86 24.29 -18.57
CA ASN A 494 28.37 23.59 -19.75
C ASN A 494 26.89 23.17 -19.62
N GLY A 495 26.28 23.37 -18.44
CA GLY A 495 24.91 23.00 -18.13
C GLY A 495 24.72 21.54 -17.71
N VAL A 496 25.79 20.87 -17.32
CA VAL A 496 25.84 19.48 -16.82
C VAL A 496 26.54 19.50 -15.46
N LEU A 497 26.07 18.73 -14.48
CA LEU A 497 26.76 18.69 -13.18
C LEU A 497 28.14 18.05 -13.33
N ASP A 498 29.07 18.53 -12.50
CA ASP A 498 30.44 18.02 -12.36
C ASP A 498 30.45 16.50 -12.12
N SER A 499 29.52 15.99 -11.31
CA SER A 499 29.32 14.56 -11.06
C SER A 499 28.92 13.79 -12.32
N CYS A 500 28.05 14.35 -13.16
CA CYS A 500 27.63 13.77 -14.45
C CYS A 500 28.75 13.81 -15.49
N ASP A 501 29.52 14.89 -15.51
CA ASP A 501 30.66 15.07 -16.40
C ASP A 501 31.75 14.03 -16.13
N ILE A 502 32.02 13.74 -14.85
CA ILE A 502 32.95 12.69 -14.41
C ILE A 502 32.38 11.29 -14.72
N SER A 503 31.10 11.04 -14.40
CA SER A 503 30.48 9.71 -14.59
C SER A 503 30.36 9.32 -16.07
N SER A 504 30.08 10.29 -16.94
CA SER A 504 30.00 10.11 -18.40
C SER A 504 31.38 10.05 -19.07
N GLY A 505 32.46 10.43 -18.37
CA GLY A 505 33.81 10.54 -18.89
C GLY A 505 34.03 11.75 -19.82
N SER A 506 33.10 12.71 -19.79
CA SER A 506 33.21 13.99 -20.51
C SER A 506 34.26 14.90 -19.86
N SER A 507 34.45 14.76 -18.55
CA SER A 507 35.51 15.39 -17.77
C SER A 507 36.37 14.35 -17.05
N VAL A 508 37.65 14.67 -16.85
CA VAL A 508 38.60 13.81 -16.13
C VAL A 508 38.63 14.23 -14.68
N ASP A 509 38.53 13.25 -13.78
CA ASP A 509 38.83 13.37 -12.35
C ASP A 509 39.94 12.35 -12.05
N ALA A 510 41.19 12.75 -12.29
CA ALA A 510 42.33 11.85 -12.13
C ALA A 510 42.71 11.62 -10.66
N ASN A 511 42.32 12.53 -9.78
CA ASN A 511 42.67 12.51 -8.36
C ASN A 511 41.54 11.94 -7.46
N ASN A 512 40.37 11.65 -8.05
CA ASN A 512 39.17 11.11 -7.41
C ASN A 512 38.62 11.99 -6.28
N ASP A 513 38.75 13.32 -6.39
CA ASP A 513 38.25 14.27 -5.40
C ASP A 513 36.79 14.73 -5.66
N GLY A 514 36.18 14.29 -6.76
CA GLY A 514 34.81 14.60 -7.13
C GLY A 514 34.64 15.96 -7.81
N ILE A 515 35.74 16.63 -8.19
CA ILE A 515 35.75 17.88 -8.95
C ILE A 515 36.51 17.63 -10.26
N PRO A 516 35.97 18.00 -11.44
CA PRO A 516 36.69 17.91 -12.70
C PRO A 516 38.08 18.59 -12.64
N ASP A 517 39.10 17.95 -13.19
CA ASP A 517 40.49 18.46 -13.19
C ASP A 517 40.61 19.84 -13.88
N GLU A 518 39.74 20.14 -14.84
CA GLU A 518 39.67 21.46 -15.49
C GLU A 518 39.13 22.58 -14.58
N CYS A 519 38.52 22.19 -13.47
CA CYS A 519 37.91 23.05 -12.47
C CYS A 519 38.70 23.11 -11.16
N SER A 520 39.56 22.12 -10.92
CA SER A 520 40.66 22.21 -9.95
C SER A 520 41.61 23.32 -10.40
N GLY A 521 41.43 24.51 -9.83
CA GLY A 521 42.12 25.73 -10.25
C GLY A 521 43.65 25.60 -10.32
N VAL A 522 44.29 26.58 -10.97
CA VAL A 522 45.73 26.61 -11.29
C VAL A 522 46.61 26.19 -10.09
N VAL A 523 47.14 24.97 -10.14
CA VAL A 523 48.09 24.47 -9.14
C VAL A 523 49.45 25.13 -9.38
N ASN A 524 49.96 25.83 -8.38
CA ASN A 524 51.32 26.37 -8.42
C ASN A 524 52.30 25.32 -7.90
N TYR A 525 53.40 25.13 -8.62
CA TYR A 525 54.46 24.21 -8.20
C TYR A 525 55.84 24.85 -8.38
N VAL A 526 56.88 24.18 -7.87
CA VAL A 526 58.28 24.53 -8.11
C VAL A 526 59.01 23.33 -8.69
N ALA A 527 59.65 23.50 -9.85
CA ALA A 527 60.43 22.44 -10.47
C ALA A 527 61.64 22.07 -9.60
N GLY A 528 61.85 20.77 -9.38
CA GLY A 528 63.00 20.22 -8.64
C GLY A 528 62.88 20.19 -7.12
N ASP A 529 61.77 20.66 -6.53
CA ASP A 529 61.40 20.43 -5.12
C ASP A 529 60.40 19.27 -5.09
N THR A 530 60.90 18.05 -5.14
CA THR A 530 60.10 16.86 -5.47
C THR A 530 59.51 16.21 -4.23
N ASN A 531 60.02 16.55 -3.05
CA ASN A 531 59.44 16.17 -1.77
C ASN A 531 58.49 17.25 -1.19
N ALA A 532 58.36 18.40 -1.87
CA ALA A 532 57.52 19.54 -1.52
C ALA A 532 57.80 20.08 -0.11
N ASP A 533 59.07 20.16 0.29
CA ASP A 533 59.50 20.70 1.59
C ASP A 533 59.93 22.18 1.52
N GLY A 534 59.94 22.77 0.32
CA GLY A 534 60.29 24.16 0.07
C GLY A 534 61.79 24.43 -0.07
N SER A 535 62.63 23.39 -0.02
CA SER A 535 64.08 23.46 -0.21
C SER A 535 64.51 22.63 -1.42
N HIS A 536 65.52 23.10 -2.17
CA HIS A 536 66.15 22.32 -3.24
C HIS A 536 67.45 21.70 -2.74
N ASP A 537 67.44 20.43 -2.37
CA ASP A 537 68.61 19.72 -1.90
C ASP A 537 68.68 18.23 -2.35
N ILE A 538 69.57 17.46 -1.74
CA ILE A 538 69.79 16.06 -2.14
C ILE A 538 68.57 15.17 -1.84
N SER A 539 67.70 15.58 -0.92
CA SER A 539 66.49 14.84 -0.57
C SER A 539 65.48 14.82 -1.72
N ASP A 540 65.45 15.85 -2.57
CA ASP A 540 64.66 15.88 -3.80
C ASP A 540 65.14 14.85 -4.82
N ALA A 541 66.45 14.77 -5.04
CA ALA A 541 67.02 13.77 -5.93
C ALA A 541 66.75 12.33 -5.42
N VAL A 542 66.74 12.13 -4.10
CA VAL A 542 66.37 10.86 -3.49
C VAL A 542 64.88 10.55 -3.72
N GLN A 543 64.00 11.53 -3.54
CA GLN A 543 62.56 11.39 -3.76
C GLN A 543 62.24 11.08 -5.23
N SER A 544 62.91 11.71 -6.20
CA SER A 544 62.77 11.38 -7.63
C SER A 544 63.20 9.94 -7.94
N LEU A 545 64.27 9.45 -7.32
CA LEU A 545 64.69 8.04 -7.47
C LEU A 545 63.69 7.08 -6.82
N GLN A 546 63.06 7.46 -5.71
CA GLN A 546 62.01 6.68 -5.07
C GLN A 546 60.76 6.60 -5.94
N TYR A 547 60.37 7.70 -6.59
CA TYR A 547 59.29 7.73 -7.58
C TYR A 547 59.59 6.79 -8.77
N LEU A 548 60.76 6.95 -9.39
CA LEU A 548 61.13 6.20 -10.60
C LEU A 548 61.35 4.70 -10.38
N PHE A 549 61.93 4.30 -9.24
CA PHE A 549 62.41 2.92 -9.04
C PHE A 549 61.84 2.21 -7.81
N ALA A 550 61.24 2.93 -6.87
CA ALA A 550 60.68 2.36 -5.64
C ALA A 550 59.15 2.46 -5.56
N GLY A 551 58.49 3.03 -6.57
CA GLY A 551 57.04 3.14 -6.64
C GLY A 551 56.43 4.14 -5.65
N ALA A 552 57.18 5.15 -5.23
CA ALA A 552 56.60 6.25 -4.46
C ALA A 552 55.59 7.00 -5.34
N SER A 553 54.43 7.37 -4.78
CA SER A 553 53.43 8.20 -5.46
C SER A 553 53.71 9.68 -5.25
N THR A 554 53.25 10.52 -6.19
CA THR A 554 53.30 11.99 -6.08
C THR A 554 52.03 12.57 -6.70
N ASN A 555 51.55 13.67 -6.12
CA ASN A 555 50.43 14.45 -6.65
C ASN A 555 50.91 15.60 -7.56
N CYS A 556 52.23 15.73 -7.77
CA CYS A 556 52.80 16.74 -8.65
C CYS A 556 53.92 16.13 -9.48
N VAL A 557 53.57 15.50 -10.60
CA VAL A 557 54.55 14.92 -11.53
C VAL A 557 55.34 16.01 -12.23
N ALA A 558 54.74 17.19 -12.44
CA ALA A 558 55.39 18.36 -13.03
C ALA A 558 56.64 18.82 -12.24
N ALA A 559 56.69 18.62 -10.92
CA ALA A 559 57.85 18.98 -10.11
C ALA A 559 59.08 18.08 -10.37
N TYR A 560 58.86 16.90 -10.95
CA TYR A 560 59.90 15.89 -11.21
C TYR A 560 60.53 16.03 -12.58
N GLU A 561 59.89 16.77 -13.49
CA GLU A 561 60.48 17.16 -14.78
C GLU A 561 61.26 18.45 -14.55
N VAL A 562 62.58 18.38 -14.71
CA VAL A 562 63.46 19.53 -14.48
C VAL A 562 64.29 19.89 -15.71
N ASN A 563 64.29 19.04 -16.74
CA ASN A 563 65.15 19.18 -17.90
C ASN A 563 64.42 19.75 -19.15
N GLY A 564 63.08 19.86 -19.12
CA GLY A 564 62.24 20.41 -20.19
C GLY A 564 61.93 19.47 -21.37
N ASP A 565 62.15 18.15 -21.25
CA ASP A 565 61.91 17.17 -22.31
C ASP A 565 60.52 16.49 -22.30
N SER A 566 59.65 16.91 -21.38
CA SER A 566 58.29 16.42 -21.17
C SER A 566 58.17 14.94 -20.75
N GLN A 567 59.26 14.33 -20.28
CA GLN A 567 59.25 13.00 -19.67
C GLN A 567 59.91 13.05 -18.30
N VAL A 568 59.39 12.28 -17.35
CA VAL A 568 60.06 12.10 -16.06
C VAL A 568 60.88 10.82 -16.10
N ASP A 569 62.20 10.94 -16.20
CA ASP A 569 63.11 9.82 -16.21
C ASP A 569 64.42 10.09 -15.44
N ILE A 570 65.40 9.20 -15.56
CA ILE A 570 66.67 9.31 -14.84
C ILE A 570 67.47 10.57 -15.21
N SER A 571 67.22 11.15 -16.38
CA SER A 571 67.89 12.34 -16.86
C SER A 571 67.47 13.58 -16.06
N ASP A 572 66.24 13.64 -15.52
CA ASP A 572 65.80 14.67 -14.60
C ASP A 572 66.57 14.65 -13.29
N VAL A 573 66.76 13.46 -12.72
CA VAL A 573 67.55 13.28 -11.49
C VAL A 573 69.00 13.73 -11.72
N VAL A 574 69.58 13.37 -12.86
CA VAL A 574 70.94 13.79 -13.22
C VAL A 574 71.00 15.30 -13.41
N TYR A 575 70.01 15.90 -14.07
CA TYR A 575 69.92 17.34 -14.30
C TYR A 575 69.85 18.10 -12.97
N LEU A 576 68.99 17.66 -12.04
CA LEU A 576 68.87 18.24 -10.70
C LEU A 576 70.18 18.15 -9.90
N LEU A 577 70.86 17.01 -9.93
CA LEU A 577 72.15 16.83 -9.24
C LEU A 577 73.27 17.70 -9.84
N VAL A 578 73.31 17.86 -11.17
CA VAL A 578 74.28 18.73 -11.86
C VAL A 578 74.03 20.20 -11.50
N TYR A 579 72.76 20.61 -11.40
CA TYR A 579 72.40 21.92 -10.87
C TYR A 579 72.89 22.13 -9.43
N LEU A 580 72.63 21.17 -8.53
CA LEU A 580 72.99 21.26 -7.11
C LEU A 580 74.50 21.29 -6.84
N PHE A 581 75.31 20.59 -7.64
CA PHE A 581 76.72 20.35 -7.30
C PHE A 581 77.76 20.80 -8.34
N ASP A 582 77.39 21.05 -9.60
CA ASP A 582 78.36 21.29 -10.69
C ASP A 582 78.07 22.54 -11.54
N SER A 583 77.39 23.54 -10.95
CA SER A 583 77.01 24.80 -11.63
C SER A 583 76.20 24.57 -12.91
N GLY A 584 75.33 23.56 -12.90
CA GLY A 584 74.39 23.26 -13.97
C GLY A 584 73.39 24.38 -14.27
N ALA A 585 72.66 24.23 -15.38
CA ALA A 585 71.52 25.10 -15.67
C ALA A 585 70.42 24.92 -14.60
N THR A 586 69.67 25.98 -14.33
CA THR A 586 68.52 25.93 -13.43
C THR A 586 67.42 25.02 -13.98
N PRO A 587 66.63 24.35 -13.12
CA PRO A 587 65.47 23.57 -13.55
C PRO A 587 64.58 24.31 -14.54
N VAL A 588 64.10 23.59 -15.55
CA VAL A 588 63.17 24.09 -16.56
C VAL A 588 61.76 24.02 -16.01
N GLY A 589 61.12 25.17 -15.83
CA GLY A 589 59.78 25.29 -15.23
C GLY A 589 59.72 26.48 -14.26
N PRO A 590 58.66 26.58 -13.44
CA PRO A 590 58.60 27.53 -12.35
C PRO A 590 59.72 27.28 -11.34
N PHE A 591 60.74 28.14 -11.38
CA PHE A 591 61.91 28.07 -10.52
C PHE A 591 62.56 29.47 -10.41
N PRO A 592 63.07 29.89 -9.23
CA PRO A 592 63.03 29.22 -7.93
C PRO A 592 61.73 29.46 -7.16
N THR A 593 60.78 30.18 -7.76
CA THR A 593 59.50 30.54 -7.13
C THR A 593 58.37 29.73 -7.74
N CYS A 594 57.34 29.50 -6.92
CA CYS A 594 56.07 28.91 -7.34
C CYS A 594 55.52 29.60 -8.59
N GLY A 595 55.05 28.79 -9.53
CA GLY A 595 54.35 29.27 -10.70
C GLY A 595 53.39 28.23 -11.23
N PRO A 596 52.50 28.65 -12.13
CA PRO A 596 51.33 27.87 -12.50
C PRO A 596 51.72 26.68 -13.39
N VAL A 597 51.11 25.52 -13.14
CA VAL A 597 51.00 24.48 -14.15
C VAL A 597 49.92 24.88 -15.15
N SER A 598 50.13 24.65 -16.45
CA SER A 598 49.07 24.85 -17.43
C SER A 598 48.06 23.69 -17.30
N PRO A 599 46.74 23.96 -17.25
CA PRO A 599 45.72 22.91 -17.22
C PRO A 599 45.93 21.93 -18.38
N GLY A 600 45.96 20.63 -18.10
CA GLY A 600 46.18 19.57 -19.10
C GLY A 600 47.61 19.40 -19.63
N ALA A 601 48.62 20.05 -19.03
CA ALA A 601 50.02 19.82 -19.38
C ALA A 601 50.50 18.45 -18.86
N ALA A 602 51.26 17.72 -19.68
CA ALA A 602 51.96 16.50 -19.26
C ALA A 602 53.47 16.78 -19.22
N PRO A 603 54.16 16.55 -18.09
CA PRO A 603 53.63 16.04 -16.82
C PRO A 603 52.81 17.07 -16.03
N GLY A 604 51.69 16.61 -15.44
CA GLY A 604 50.71 17.44 -14.71
C GLY A 604 50.99 17.57 -13.21
N CYS A 605 50.20 18.39 -12.53
CA CYS A 605 50.31 18.61 -11.09
C CYS A 605 48.94 18.90 -10.47
N ASP A 606 48.52 18.04 -9.54
CA ASP A 606 47.19 18.05 -8.92
C ASP A 606 47.23 18.79 -7.57
N SER A 607 48.35 18.74 -6.84
CA SER A 607 48.57 19.54 -5.63
C SER A 607 50.06 19.67 -5.29
N PHE A 608 50.47 20.81 -4.71
CA PHE A 608 51.86 21.04 -4.30
C PHE A 608 51.96 21.87 -3.02
N ASN A 609 52.29 21.21 -1.91
CA ASN A 609 52.15 21.77 -0.55
C ASN A 609 53.17 22.86 -0.18
N ALA A 610 54.27 22.99 -0.93
CA ALA A 610 55.29 24.01 -0.69
C ALA A 610 54.96 25.37 -1.34
N CYS A 611 53.84 25.47 -2.06
CA CYS A 611 53.34 26.72 -2.61
C CYS A 611 52.14 27.25 -1.78
N PRO A 612 52.14 28.53 -1.38
CA PRO A 612 51.08 29.13 -0.57
C PRO A 612 49.81 29.48 -1.34
#